data_AF-A0A7J2NIU3-F1
#
_entry.id   AF-A0A7J2NIU3-F1
#
_cell.length_a   1.000
_cell.length_b   1.000
_cell.length_c   1.000
_cell.angle_alpha   90.00
_cell.angle_beta   90.00
_cell.angle_gamma   90.00
#
_symmetry.space_group_name_H-M   'P 1'
#
loop_
_entity.id
_entity.type
_entity.pdbx_description
1 polymer ?
#
loop_
_entity_poly.entity_id
_entity_poly.type
_entity_poly.pdbx_seq_one_letter_code
_entity_poly.pdbx_strand_id
1 'polypeptide(L)'
;MSKKDGNVSVPEVKEILEEEAELRDLSTEQKYALEHSQKFSRVDSKKSRKLINELMKEIEILNEPLATKLADLMPKEAEDIKIVFAKERANIQKKDIEKILDIVEKYG
;
A
#
# COMPACT_ATOMS: atom_id res chain seq x y z
N MET A 1 -7.16 -7.87 -17.25
CA MET A 1 -7.12 -8.72 -16.04
C MET A 1 -8.49 -8.72 -15.37
N SER A 2 -8.93 -9.86 -14.83
CA SER A 2 -10.15 -9.92 -14.01
C SER A 2 -9.95 -9.02 -12.79
N LYS A 3 -10.79 -7.98 -12.64
CA LYS A 3 -10.77 -7.08 -11.49
C LYS A 3 -11.08 -7.93 -10.24
N LYS A 4 -10.10 -8.09 -9.36
CA LYS A 4 -10.34 -8.63 -8.02
C LYS A 4 -10.96 -7.51 -7.18
N ASP A 5 -12.04 -7.81 -6.48
CA ASP A 5 -12.64 -6.95 -5.46
C ASP A 5 -11.70 -6.87 -4.23
N GLY A 6 -10.60 -6.12 -4.37
CA GLY A 6 -9.58 -5.93 -3.33
C GLY A 6 -9.14 -4.47 -3.23
N ASN A 7 -8.44 -4.12 -2.16
CA ASN A 7 -7.93 -2.76 -2.00
C ASN A 7 -6.84 -2.48 -3.04
N VAL A 8 -6.83 -1.25 -3.54
CA VAL A 8 -5.79 -0.74 -4.44
C VAL A 8 -4.89 0.21 -3.65
N SER A 9 -3.58 -0.03 -3.75
CA SER A 9 -2.57 0.85 -3.18
C SER A 9 -2.38 2.12 -4.02
N VAL A 10 -1.79 3.16 -3.45
CA VAL A 10 -1.45 4.41 -4.15
C VAL A 10 -0.63 4.16 -5.43
N PRO A 11 0.39 3.27 -5.46
CA PRO A 11 1.07 2.86 -6.69
C PRO A 11 0.16 2.26 -7.77
N GLU A 12 -0.84 1.48 -7.39
CA GLU A 12 -1.77 0.86 -8.33
C GLU A 12 -2.81 1.88 -8.83
N VAL A 13 -3.26 2.78 -7.95
CA VAL A 13 -4.10 3.92 -8.35
C VAL A 13 -3.38 4.78 -9.37
N LYS A 14 -2.07 5.02 -9.19
CA LYS A 14 -1.25 5.74 -10.16
C LYS A 14 -1.28 5.04 -11.53
N GLU A 15 -0.93 3.76 -11.58
CA GLU A 15 -0.93 2.99 -12.83
C GLU A 15 -2.30 3.00 -13.52
N ILE A 16 -3.38 2.73 -12.76
CA ILE A 16 -4.75 2.73 -13.30
C ILE A 16 -5.12 4.09 -13.89
N LEU A 17 -4.78 5.20 -13.22
CA LEU A 17 -5.13 6.53 -13.70
C LEU A 17 -4.25 7.00 -14.86
N GLU A 18 -2.98 6.58 -14.91
CA GLU A 18 -2.09 6.82 -16.06
C GLU A 18 -2.59 6.08 -17.30
N GLU A 19 -2.97 4.79 -17.17
CA GLU A 19 -3.59 4.03 -18.27
C GLU A 19 -4.91 4.64 -18.74
N GLU A 20 -5.77 5.06 -17.81
CA GLU A 20 -7.06 5.70 -18.17
C GLU A 20 -6.88 7.05 -18.87
N ALA A 21 -5.84 7.82 -18.52
CA ALA A 21 -5.53 9.10 -19.15
C ALA A 21 -5.08 8.95 -20.61
N GLU A 22 -4.52 7.79 -21.00
CA GLU A 22 -4.19 7.48 -22.38
C GLU A 22 -5.44 7.16 -23.22
N LEU A 23 -6.51 6.69 -22.58
CA LEU A 23 -7.74 6.23 -23.25
C LEU A 23 -8.81 7.32 -23.34
N ARG A 24 -8.87 8.24 -22.37
CA ARG A 24 -9.88 9.30 -22.29
C ARG A 24 -9.40 10.49 -21.46
N ASP A 25 -10.12 11.60 -21.56
CA ASP A 25 -9.92 12.69 -20.61
C ASP A 25 -10.42 12.29 -19.21
N LEU A 26 -9.62 12.62 -18.20
CA LEU A 26 -9.93 12.38 -16.80
C LEU A 26 -10.82 13.50 -16.25
N SER A 27 -11.75 13.15 -15.34
CA SER A 27 -12.49 14.15 -14.58
C SER A 27 -11.54 14.96 -13.69
N THR A 28 -11.99 16.12 -13.22
CA THR A 28 -11.20 16.97 -12.31
C THR A 28 -10.77 16.21 -11.05
N GLU A 29 -11.65 15.41 -10.46
CA GLU A 29 -11.37 14.60 -9.27
C GLU A 29 -10.34 13.50 -9.57
N GLN A 30 -10.44 12.87 -10.75
CA GLN A 30 -9.47 11.86 -11.20
C GLN A 30 -8.10 12.48 -11.46
N LYS A 31 -8.04 13.69 -12.01
CA LYS A 31 -6.80 14.46 -12.18
C LYS A 31 -6.13 14.76 -10.83
N TYR A 32 -6.91 15.17 -9.82
CA TYR A 32 -6.37 15.35 -8.46
C TYR A 32 -5.90 14.05 -7.81
N ALA A 33 -6.63 12.95 -8.02
CA ALA A 33 -6.22 11.63 -7.55
C ALA A 33 -4.91 11.17 -8.21
N LEU A 34 -4.74 11.44 -9.51
CA LEU A 34 -3.52 11.14 -10.26
C LEU A 34 -2.34 12.01 -9.77
N GLU A 35 -2.54 13.31 -9.58
CA GLU A 35 -1.51 14.21 -9.03
C GLU A 35 -1.06 13.73 -7.64
N HIS A 36 -2.01 13.39 -6.77
CA HIS A 36 -1.71 12.82 -5.47
C HIS A 36 -0.94 11.51 -5.60
N SER A 37 -1.40 10.57 -6.43
CA SER A 37 -0.76 9.27 -6.56
C SER A 37 0.65 9.36 -7.15
N GLN A 38 0.89 10.29 -8.08
CA GLN A 38 2.23 10.59 -8.62
C GLN A 38 3.18 11.13 -7.55
N LYS A 39 2.67 11.97 -6.64
CA LYS A 39 3.47 12.54 -5.55
C LYS A 39 3.79 11.54 -4.43
N PHE A 40 2.87 10.62 -4.14
CA PHE A 40 2.96 9.73 -2.96
C PHE A 40 3.26 8.26 -3.29
N SER A 41 3.26 7.87 -4.56
CA SER A 41 3.74 6.54 -5.00
C SER A 41 5.25 6.44 -4.77
N ARG A 42 5.64 5.58 -3.82
CA ARG A 42 7.06 5.34 -3.46
C ARG A 42 7.70 4.19 -4.23
N VAL A 43 6.87 3.26 -4.73
CA VAL A 43 7.27 2.07 -5.49
C VAL A 43 6.31 1.90 -6.66
N ASP A 44 6.67 1.05 -7.63
CA ASP A 44 5.78 0.68 -8.73
C ASP A 44 4.63 -0.26 -8.28
N SER A 45 3.56 -0.32 -9.08
CA SER A 45 2.35 -1.12 -8.82
C SER A 45 2.67 -2.60 -8.54
N LYS A 46 3.57 -3.19 -9.34
CA LYS A 46 3.96 -4.59 -9.24
C LYS A 46 4.73 -4.88 -7.96
N LYS A 47 5.66 -4.00 -7.56
CA LYS A 47 6.37 -4.08 -6.28
C LYS A 47 5.40 -3.90 -5.12
N SER A 48 4.50 -2.92 -5.19
CA SER A 48 3.47 -2.69 -4.16
C SER A 48 2.62 -3.95 -3.94
N ARG A 49 2.10 -4.55 -5.03
CA ARG A 49 1.28 -5.77 -4.91
C ARG A 49 2.06 -6.96 -4.35
N LYS A 50 3.34 -7.10 -4.67
CA LYS A 50 4.21 -8.12 -4.07
C LYS A 50 4.44 -7.89 -2.59
N LEU A 51 4.72 -6.64 -2.18
CA LEU A 51 4.85 -6.23 -0.78
C LEU A 51 3.59 -6.57 0.02
N ILE A 52 2.41 -6.19 -0.48
CA ILE A 52 1.12 -6.47 0.17
C ILE A 52 0.93 -7.98 0.37
N ASN A 53 1.23 -8.78 -0.66
CA ASN A 53 1.10 -10.24 -0.59
C ASN A 53 2.10 -10.87 0.40
N GLU A 54 3.36 -10.40 0.42
CA GLU A 54 4.36 -10.88 1.38
C GLU A 54 3.97 -10.53 2.81
N LEU A 55 3.53 -9.29 3.06
CA LEU A 55 3.05 -8.85 4.37
C LEU A 55 1.90 -9.73 4.90
N MET A 56 0.85 -9.95 4.11
CA MET A 56 -0.28 -10.78 4.53
C MET A 56 0.09 -12.26 4.73
N LYS A 57 1.06 -12.77 3.94
CA LYS A 57 1.52 -14.15 4.07
C LYS A 57 2.36 -14.35 5.33
N GLU A 58 3.20 -13.38 5.65
CA GLU A 58 4.24 -13.51 6.66
C GLU A 58 3.80 -13.01 8.05
N ILE A 59 2.73 -12.22 8.12
CA ILE A 59 2.23 -11.57 9.34
C ILE A 59 0.73 -11.89 9.49
N GLU A 60 0.40 -12.84 10.38
CA GLU A 60 -0.95 -13.40 10.52
C GLU A 60 -2.04 -12.36 10.85
N ILE A 61 -1.69 -11.32 11.61
CA ILE A 61 -2.62 -10.25 12.02
C ILE A 61 -2.95 -9.27 10.87
N LEU A 62 -2.18 -9.28 9.77
CA LEU A 62 -2.40 -8.36 8.66
C LEU A 62 -3.51 -8.87 7.74
N ASN A 63 -4.58 -8.07 7.66
CA ASN A 63 -5.57 -8.15 6.59
C ASN A 63 -5.16 -7.26 5.40
N GLU A 64 -5.89 -7.38 4.29
CA GLU A 64 -5.60 -6.62 3.07
C GLU A 64 -5.65 -5.09 3.28
N PRO A 65 -6.62 -4.50 4.00
CA PRO A 65 -6.57 -3.07 4.35
C PRO A 65 -5.30 -2.62 5.06
N LEU A 66 -4.86 -3.35 6.09
CA LEU A 66 -3.66 -2.98 6.85
C LEU A 66 -2.39 -3.16 6.01
N ALA A 67 -2.28 -4.28 5.27
CA ALA A 67 -1.15 -4.53 4.38
C ALA A 67 -1.05 -3.48 3.26
N THR A 68 -2.19 -3.10 2.67
CA THR A 68 -2.25 -2.01 1.68
C THR A 68 -1.80 -0.69 2.31
N LYS A 69 -2.26 -0.38 3.53
CA LYS A 69 -1.86 0.85 4.22
C LYS A 69 -0.35 0.90 4.52
N LEU A 70 0.25 -0.23 4.88
CA LEU A 70 1.70 -0.33 5.07
C LEU A 70 2.45 -0.12 3.75
N ALA A 71 1.97 -0.66 2.64
CA ALA A 71 2.56 -0.45 1.31
C ALA A 71 2.45 1.01 0.84
N ASP A 72 1.36 1.71 1.17
CA ASP A 72 1.20 3.13 0.87
C ASP A 72 2.14 4.01 1.70
N LEU A 73 2.33 3.67 2.97
CA LEU A 73 3.10 4.47 3.91
C LEU A 73 4.61 4.21 3.81
N MET A 74 5.03 3.00 3.43
CA MET A 74 6.42 2.52 3.48
C MET A 74 7.11 2.96 4.79
N PRO A 75 6.66 2.42 5.94
CA PRO A 75 7.17 2.81 7.26
C PRO A 75 8.68 2.56 7.36
N LYS A 76 9.36 3.44 8.10
CA LYS A 76 10.82 3.33 8.35
C LYS A 76 11.14 3.05 9.80
N GLU A 77 10.19 3.32 10.69
CA GLU A 77 10.38 3.15 12.12
C GLU A 77 9.20 2.40 12.75
N ALA A 78 9.45 1.80 13.91
CA ALA A 78 8.44 1.06 14.66
C ALA A 78 7.20 1.89 15.00
N GLU A 79 7.36 3.21 15.20
CA GLU A 79 6.26 4.11 15.54
C GLU A 79 5.28 4.29 14.37
N ASP A 80 5.78 4.35 13.12
CA ASP A 80 4.94 4.41 11.93
C ASP A 80 3.98 3.21 11.87
N ILE A 81 4.50 2.02 12.18
CA ILE A 81 3.73 0.78 12.21
C ILE A 81 2.71 0.84 13.35
N LYS A 82 3.10 1.21 14.56
CA LYS A 82 2.16 1.32 15.68
C LYS A 82 0.99 2.27 15.38
N ILE A 83 1.24 3.36 14.66
CA ILE A 83 0.19 4.30 14.24
C ILE A 83 -0.84 3.62 13.33
N VAL A 84 -0.40 2.74 12.41
CA VAL A 84 -1.32 1.96 11.54
C VAL A 84 -2.25 1.07 12.38
N PHE A 85 -1.73 0.50 13.47
CA PHE A 85 -2.49 -0.36 14.37
C PHE A 85 -3.23 0.37 15.50
N ALA A 86 -3.14 1.70 15.60
CA ALA A 86 -3.65 2.46 16.75
C ALA A 86 -5.17 2.34 16.97
N LYS A 87 -5.94 1.95 15.96
CA LYS A 87 -7.39 1.73 16.03
C LYS A 87 -7.79 0.24 15.98
N GLU A 88 -6.83 -0.66 15.88
CA GLU A 88 -7.09 -2.09 15.79
C GLU A 88 -7.35 -2.70 17.16
N ARG A 89 -8.22 -3.71 17.21
CA ARG A 89 -8.56 -4.40 18.47
C ARG A 89 -7.40 -5.25 19.00
N ALA A 90 -6.53 -5.71 18.11
CA ALA A 90 -5.43 -6.60 18.42
C ALA A 90 -4.11 -5.84 18.42
N ASN A 91 -3.29 -6.10 19.44
CA ASN A 91 -1.99 -5.47 19.60
C ASN A 91 -0.94 -6.20 18.74
N ILE A 92 -0.18 -5.43 17.96
CA ILE A 92 0.97 -5.97 17.22
C ILE A 92 2.16 -6.23 18.15
N GLN A 93 2.82 -7.38 17.98
CA GLN A 93 3.98 -7.76 18.79
C GLN A 93 5.28 -7.16 18.24
N LYS A 94 6.28 -6.93 19.09
CA LYS A 94 7.60 -6.40 18.69
C LYS A 94 8.24 -7.19 17.54
N LYS A 95 8.13 -8.53 17.59
CA LYS A 95 8.64 -9.43 16.55
C LYS A 95 8.00 -9.15 15.17
N ASP A 96 6.71 -8.83 15.14
CA ASP A 96 5.96 -8.60 13.91
C ASP A 96 6.26 -7.20 13.38
N ILE A 97 6.46 -6.21 14.27
CA ILE A 97 6.94 -4.88 13.89
C ILE A 97 8.30 -4.97 13.19
N GLU A 98 9.26 -5.68 13.79
CA GLU A 98 10.59 -5.88 13.21
C GLU A 98 10.49 -6.58 11.84
N LYS A 99 9.71 -7.65 11.76
CA LYS A 99 9.48 -8.37 10.50
C LYS A 99 8.80 -7.52 9.43
N ILE A 100 7.87 -6.63 9.79
CA ILE A 100 7.25 -5.69 8.85
C ILE A 100 8.29 -4.71 8.31
N LEU A 101 9.15 -4.14 9.16
CA LEU A 101 10.22 -3.23 8.71
C LEU A 101 11.16 -3.95 7.73
N ASP A 102 11.61 -5.15 8.07
CA ASP A 102 12.47 -5.97 7.23
C ASP A 102 11.82 -6.28 5.87
N ILE A 103 10.51 -6.57 5.85
CA ILE A 103 9.78 -6.80 4.62
C ILE A 103 9.69 -5.51 3.80
N VAL A 104 9.26 -4.40 4.40
CA VAL A 104 9.10 -3.11 3.71
C VAL A 104 10.42 -2.61 3.12
N GLU A 105 11.53 -2.74 3.85
CA GLU A 105 12.86 -2.31 3.39
C GLU A 105 13.30 -3.02 2.11
N LYS A 106 12.95 -4.30 1.91
CA LYS A 106 13.27 -5.04 0.66
C LYS A 106 12.63 -4.46 -0.59
N TYR A 107 11.54 -3.70 -0.44
CA TYR A 107 10.78 -3.16 -1.57
C TYR A 107 11.01 -1.67 -1.83
N GLY A 108 11.54 -0.95 -0.82
CA GLY A 108 11.78 0.49 -0.84
C GLY A 108 13.07 0.95 -1.50
#